data_AF-A0A2M8J522-F1
#
_entry.id   AF-A0A2M8J522-F1
#
_cell.length_a   1.000
_cell.length_b   1.000
_cell.length_c   1.000
_cell.angle_alpha   90.00
_cell.angle_beta   90.00
_cell.angle_gamma   90.00
#
_symmetry.space_group_name_H-M   'P 1'
#
loop_
_entity.id
_entity.type
_entity.pdbx_description
1 polymer ?
#
loop_
_entity_poly.entity_id
_entity_poly.type
_entity_poly.pdbx_seq_one_letter_code
_entity_poly.pdbx_strand_id
1 'polypeptide(L)'
;MAGIKVAPLSRTAAMDPTPDPRALEIRDAACAAMIAELCDAAPDGADLDAIDTFVRGLFASLFAASQQKREPPEVAAPKIARIVARRARQKFPAAAPTAPTTAPSAAPPQPGATITGKTTGIDRKILAILTEVSGFYAAPIAILSGQRSRRAQALALYTNWQSHLRRGKDNAWLARKEALRLQLDERKQEKDRDGFIALLEAKADWSALSRHLTGDEVDLAVTTDPNIIAALATCLNHRQGRNSEGARCHHFDNSKTLWPIPNSTRARWKR
;
A
#
# COMPACT_ATOMS: atom_id res chain seq x y z
N MET A 1 15.98 52.18 -52.57
CA MET A 1 15.70 50.95 -53.34
C MET A 1 16.82 49.95 -53.13
N ALA A 2 16.45 48.70 -52.82
CA ALA A 2 17.20 47.44 -52.93
C ALA A 2 18.59 47.33 -52.23
N GLY A 3 18.87 46.33 -51.40
CA GLY A 3 18.14 45.14 -51.00
C GLY A 3 19.11 44.26 -50.21
N ILE A 4 18.87 44.08 -48.91
CA ILE A 4 19.65 43.16 -48.08
C ILE A 4 19.04 41.77 -48.27
N LYS A 5 19.78 40.89 -48.95
CA LYS A 5 19.47 39.46 -49.05
C LYS A 5 19.58 38.84 -47.67
N VAL A 6 18.43 38.52 -47.07
CA VAL A 6 18.35 37.68 -45.87
C VAL A 6 18.51 36.23 -46.33
N ALA A 7 19.57 35.57 -45.88
CA ALA A 7 19.78 34.15 -46.11
C ALA A 7 18.63 33.34 -45.47
N PRO A 8 18.13 32.27 -46.12
CA PRO A 8 17.15 31.42 -45.49
C PRO A 8 17.82 30.69 -44.33
N LEU A 9 17.33 30.93 -43.12
CA LEU A 9 17.59 30.08 -41.96
C LEU A 9 17.17 28.66 -42.35
N SER A 10 18.17 27.80 -42.56
CA SER A 10 17.97 26.37 -42.67
C SER A 10 17.16 25.92 -41.47
N ARG A 11 15.86 25.70 -41.68
CA ARG A 11 15.03 24.89 -40.80
C ARG A 11 15.69 23.52 -40.80
N THR A 12 16.56 23.29 -39.82
CA THR A 12 16.88 21.94 -39.38
C THR A 12 15.53 21.32 -39.09
N ALA A 13 15.13 20.36 -39.92
CA ALA A 13 14.05 19.47 -39.60
C ALA A 13 14.43 18.87 -38.24
N ALA A 14 13.78 19.34 -37.18
CA ALA A 14 13.73 18.60 -35.94
C ALA A 14 13.08 17.29 -36.35
N MET A 15 13.90 16.25 -36.54
CA MET A 15 13.40 14.89 -36.54
C MET A 15 12.63 14.77 -35.25
N ASP A 16 11.31 14.67 -35.35
CA ASP A 16 10.49 14.21 -34.23
C ASP A 16 11.20 12.96 -33.71
N PRO A 17 11.71 12.97 -32.46
CA PRO A 17 12.41 11.82 -31.95
C PRO A 17 11.38 10.70 -31.94
N THR A 18 11.57 9.72 -32.82
CA THR A 18 10.83 8.46 -32.77
C THR A 18 10.89 8.01 -31.31
N PRO A 19 9.72 7.85 -30.66
CA PRO A 19 9.71 7.59 -29.23
C PRO A 19 10.57 6.37 -28.91
N ASP A 20 11.46 6.51 -27.92
CA ASP A 20 12.39 5.47 -27.51
C ASP A 20 11.64 4.14 -27.32
N PRO A 21 11.97 3.07 -28.09
CA PRO A 21 11.30 1.78 -27.99
C PRO A 21 11.24 1.25 -26.55
N ARG A 22 12.29 1.48 -25.76
CA ARG A 22 12.33 1.07 -24.34
C ARG A 22 11.35 1.87 -23.48
N ALA A 23 11.21 3.16 -23.76
CA ALA A 23 10.23 4.01 -23.08
C ALA A 23 8.80 3.58 -23.39
N LEU A 24 8.53 3.15 -24.63
CA LEU A 24 7.24 2.60 -25.05
C LEU A 24 6.94 1.26 -24.35
N GLU A 25 7.92 0.37 -24.26
CA GLU A 25 7.77 -0.91 -23.54
C GLU A 25 7.44 -0.69 -22.05
N ILE A 26 8.15 0.23 -21.38
CA ILE A 26 7.90 0.57 -19.96
C ILE A 26 6.50 1.16 -19.78
N ARG A 27 6.08 2.05 -20.70
CA ARG A 27 4.73 2.63 -20.72
C ARG A 27 3.68 1.53 -20.87
N ASP A 28 3.86 0.65 -21.85
CA ASP A 28 2.86 -0.36 -22.22
C ASP A 28 2.73 -1.43 -21.15
N ALA A 29 3.84 -1.87 -20.54
CA ALA A 29 3.82 -2.77 -19.40
C ALA A 29 3.09 -2.16 -18.19
N ALA A 30 3.38 -0.90 -17.86
CA ALA A 30 2.71 -0.21 -16.74
C ALA A 30 1.22 0.05 -17.01
N CYS A 31 0.86 0.36 -18.25
CA CYS A 31 -0.51 0.56 -18.68
C CYS A 31 -1.30 -0.77 -18.67
N ALA A 32 -0.72 -1.86 -19.18
CA ALA A 32 -1.34 -3.18 -19.18
C ALA A 32 -1.57 -3.70 -17.75
N ALA A 33 -0.57 -3.57 -16.87
CA ALA A 33 -0.71 -3.94 -15.47
C ALA A 33 -1.85 -3.16 -14.77
N MET A 34 -2.01 -1.87 -15.10
CA MET A 34 -3.10 -1.05 -14.58
C MET A 34 -4.48 -1.49 -15.05
N ILE A 35 -4.60 -1.81 -16.34
CA ILE A 35 -5.86 -2.25 -16.93
C ILE A 35 -6.27 -3.58 -16.29
N ALA A 36 -5.34 -4.52 -16.11
CA ALA A 36 -5.59 -5.77 -15.40
C ALA A 36 -6.12 -5.52 -13.97
N GLU A 37 -5.44 -4.68 -13.18
CA GLU A 37 -5.88 -4.34 -11.82
C GLU A 37 -7.28 -3.70 -11.77
N LEU A 38 -7.63 -2.88 -12.77
CA LEU A 38 -8.92 -2.20 -12.83
C LEU A 38 -10.05 -3.12 -13.30
N CYS A 39 -9.78 -3.99 -14.27
CA CYS A 39 -10.72 -5.00 -14.74
C CYS A 39 -11.02 -6.03 -13.65
N ASP A 40 -10.00 -6.48 -12.91
CA ASP A 40 -10.16 -7.42 -11.79
C ASP A 40 -10.98 -6.82 -10.63
N ALA A 41 -10.97 -5.49 -10.49
CA ALA A 41 -11.72 -4.78 -9.46
C ALA A 41 -13.09 -4.26 -9.94
N ALA A 42 -13.43 -4.44 -11.22
CA ALA A 42 -14.65 -3.92 -11.81
C ALA A 42 -15.89 -4.75 -11.37
N PRO A 43 -17.07 -4.13 -11.23
CA PRO A 43 -18.31 -4.87 -10.96
C PRO A 43 -18.68 -5.82 -12.09
N ASP A 44 -19.45 -6.88 -11.76
CA ASP A 44 -20.04 -7.76 -12.75
C ASP A 44 -20.89 -6.95 -13.74
N GLY A 45 -20.62 -7.13 -15.05
CA GLY A 45 -21.25 -6.34 -16.12
C GLY A 45 -20.61 -4.97 -16.39
N ALA A 46 -19.45 -4.67 -15.79
CA ALA A 46 -18.68 -3.49 -16.16
C ALA A 46 -18.25 -3.53 -17.63
N ASP A 47 -18.29 -2.36 -18.27
CA ASP A 47 -17.79 -2.16 -19.62
C ASP A 47 -16.24 -2.12 -19.60
N LEU A 48 -15.64 -3.31 -19.74
CA LEU A 48 -14.19 -3.50 -19.71
C LEU A 48 -13.49 -2.77 -20.88
N ASP A 49 -14.17 -2.66 -22.03
CA ASP A 49 -13.66 -1.95 -23.21
C ASP A 49 -13.61 -0.44 -22.95
N ALA A 50 -14.60 0.11 -22.23
CA ALA A 50 -14.57 1.49 -21.79
C ALA A 50 -13.46 1.76 -20.76
N ILE A 51 -13.16 0.81 -19.87
CA ILE A 51 -12.03 0.90 -18.92
C ILE A 51 -10.71 0.89 -19.69
N ASP A 52 -10.48 -0.08 -20.57
CA ASP A 52 -9.25 -0.20 -21.37
C ASP A 52 -9.03 1.07 -22.22
N THR A 53 -10.05 1.50 -22.97
CA THR A 53 -9.97 2.69 -23.82
C THR A 53 -9.65 3.95 -23.01
N PHE A 54 -10.31 4.13 -21.86
CA PHE A 54 -10.08 5.30 -21.00
C PHE A 54 -8.67 5.30 -20.43
N VAL A 55 -8.21 4.16 -19.92
CA VAL A 55 -6.90 4.03 -19.29
C VAL A 55 -5.80 4.23 -20.33
N ARG A 56 -5.86 3.56 -21.49
CA ARG A 56 -4.87 3.72 -22.57
C ARG A 56 -4.78 5.16 -23.05
N GLY A 57 -5.92 5.81 -23.32
CA GLY A 57 -5.96 7.18 -23.81
C GLY A 57 -5.35 8.17 -22.82
N LEU A 58 -5.75 8.08 -21.54
CA LEU A 58 -5.25 8.98 -20.51
C LEU A 58 -3.77 8.72 -20.19
N PHE A 59 -3.35 7.46 -20.16
CA PHE A 59 -1.97 7.09 -19.90
C PHE A 59 -1.05 7.58 -21.03
N ALA A 60 -1.42 7.34 -22.29
CA ALA A 60 -0.66 7.79 -23.45
C ALA A 60 -0.49 9.32 -23.46
N SER A 61 -1.56 10.07 -23.19
CA SER A 61 -1.53 11.54 -23.13
C SER A 61 -0.58 12.06 -22.06
N LEU A 62 -0.67 11.54 -20.83
CA LEU A 62 0.19 11.97 -19.72
C LEU A 62 1.64 11.54 -19.91
N PHE A 63 1.87 10.37 -20.52
CA PHE A 63 3.20 9.86 -20.80
C PHE A 63 3.90 10.69 -21.88
N ALA A 64 3.20 11.04 -22.97
CA ALA A 64 3.74 11.94 -23.99
C ALA A 64 4.13 13.31 -23.39
N ALA A 65 3.29 13.88 -22.52
CA ALA A 65 3.59 15.14 -21.83
C ALA A 65 4.81 15.04 -20.88
N SER A 66 5.03 13.88 -20.28
CA SER A 66 6.20 13.61 -19.42
C SER A 66 7.48 13.44 -20.25
N GLN A 67 7.40 12.79 -21.42
CA GLN A 67 8.53 12.67 -22.35
C GLN A 67 8.95 14.02 -22.94
N GLN A 68 8.02 14.93 -23.21
CA GLN A 68 8.35 16.31 -23.59
C GLN A 68 9.13 17.06 -22.50
N LYS A 69 8.91 16.70 -21.22
CA LYS A 69 9.64 17.24 -20.06
C LYS A 69 10.95 16.50 -19.78
N ARG A 70 11.33 15.52 -20.62
CA ARG A 70 12.53 14.68 -20.48
C ARG A 70 12.59 13.94 -19.12
N GLU A 71 11.43 13.61 -18.55
CA GLU A 71 11.38 12.75 -17.35
C GLU A 71 11.75 11.30 -17.74
N PRO A 72 12.60 10.60 -16.97
CA PRO A 72 12.92 9.20 -17.23
C PRO A 72 11.66 8.32 -17.22
N PRO A 73 11.49 7.41 -18.20
CA PRO A 73 10.34 6.50 -18.29
C PRO A 73 10.04 5.73 -17.00
N GLU A 74 11.08 5.28 -16.29
CA GLU A 74 11.01 4.52 -15.04
C GLU A 74 10.45 5.34 -13.87
N VAL A 75 10.54 6.68 -13.95
CA VAL A 75 10.00 7.62 -12.96
C VAL A 75 8.61 8.10 -13.38
N ALA A 76 8.42 8.33 -14.69
CA ALA A 76 7.20 8.82 -15.29
C ALA A 76 6.05 7.80 -15.18
N ALA A 77 6.30 6.54 -15.60
CA ALA A 77 5.25 5.53 -15.69
C ALA A 77 4.57 5.24 -14.33
N PRO A 78 5.29 5.05 -13.20
CA PRO A 78 4.65 4.84 -11.90
C PRO A 78 3.86 6.06 -11.40
N LYS A 79 4.32 7.28 -11.71
CA LYS A 79 3.65 8.53 -11.34
C LYS A 79 2.34 8.70 -12.12
N ILE A 80 2.40 8.45 -13.42
CA ILE A 80 1.23 8.52 -14.32
C ILE A 80 0.23 7.44 -13.97
N ALA A 81 0.69 6.21 -13.73
CA ALA A 81 -0.12 5.12 -13.22
C ALA A 81 -0.98 5.57 -12.02
N ARG A 82 -0.39 6.17 -10.98
CA ARG A 82 -1.17 6.64 -9.82
C ARG A 82 -2.24 7.67 -10.17
N ILE A 83 -1.96 8.58 -11.11
CA ILE A 83 -2.90 9.61 -11.55
C ILE A 83 -4.06 8.97 -12.33
N VAL A 84 -3.73 8.07 -13.26
CA VAL A 84 -4.69 7.35 -14.11
C VAL A 84 -5.57 6.45 -13.26
N ALA A 85 -5.00 5.64 -12.36
CA ALA A 85 -5.74 4.78 -11.45
C ALA A 85 -6.72 5.56 -10.57
N ARG A 86 -6.31 6.75 -10.06
CA ARG A 86 -7.21 7.60 -9.29
C ARG A 86 -8.39 8.10 -10.12
N ARG A 87 -8.14 8.56 -11.35
CA ARG A 87 -9.20 9.05 -12.26
C ARG A 87 -10.10 7.91 -12.75
N ALA A 88 -9.52 6.73 -13.01
CA ALA A 88 -10.25 5.54 -13.41
C ALA A 88 -11.19 5.08 -12.29
N ARG A 89 -10.74 5.01 -11.03
CA ARG A 89 -11.59 4.63 -9.88
C ARG A 89 -12.70 5.64 -9.58
N GLN A 90 -12.53 6.91 -9.95
CA GLN A 90 -13.60 7.91 -9.88
C GLN A 90 -14.64 7.71 -10.97
N LYS A 91 -14.22 7.28 -12.16
CA LYS A 91 -15.09 7.09 -13.33
C LYS A 91 -15.76 5.72 -13.38
N PHE A 92 -15.06 4.70 -12.89
CA PHE A 92 -15.44 3.29 -12.85
C PHE A 92 -15.31 2.82 -11.39
N PRO A 93 -16.28 3.15 -10.52
CA PRO A 93 -16.25 2.70 -9.14
C PRO A 93 -16.33 1.16 -9.08
N ALA A 94 -15.53 0.57 -8.19
CA ALA A 94 -15.49 -0.88 -7.98
C ALA A 94 -16.84 -1.41 -7.45
N ALA A 95 -17.09 -2.70 -7.68
CA ALA A 95 -18.27 -3.37 -7.12
C ALA A 95 -18.31 -3.23 -5.58
N ALA A 96 -19.46 -2.82 -5.05
CA ALA A 96 -19.75 -3.04 -3.65
C ALA A 96 -19.81 -4.56 -3.41
N PRO A 97 -19.16 -5.11 -2.37
CA PRO A 97 -19.16 -6.54 -2.14
C PRO A 97 -20.60 -7.04 -1.91
N THR A 98 -21.05 -7.96 -2.76
CA THR A 98 -22.28 -8.72 -2.55
C THR A 98 -22.14 -9.53 -1.27
N ALA A 99 -22.94 -9.18 -0.26
CA ALA A 99 -23.00 -9.91 1.01
C ALA A 99 -23.68 -11.27 0.81
N PRO A 100 -23.17 -12.36 1.42
CA PRO A 100 -23.94 -13.59 1.56
C PRO A 100 -25.15 -13.34 2.46
N THR A 101 -26.35 -13.67 1.99
CA THR A 101 -27.59 -13.61 2.74
C THR A 101 -27.58 -14.60 3.90
N THR A 102 -27.37 -14.11 5.12
CA THR A 102 -27.87 -14.75 6.35
C THR A 102 -28.22 -13.67 7.36
N ALA A 103 -29.52 -13.54 7.65
CA ALA A 103 -30.07 -12.85 8.81
C ALA A 103 -30.20 -13.85 9.99
N PRO A 104 -30.32 -13.43 11.26
CA PRO A 104 -30.75 -12.09 11.68
C PRO A 104 -29.91 -11.36 12.74
N SER A 105 -30.12 -10.04 12.70
CA SER A 105 -29.98 -9.03 13.77
C SER A 105 -28.58 -8.52 14.10
N ALA A 106 -28.12 -7.54 13.32
CA ALA A 106 -27.30 -6.44 13.82
C ALA A 106 -28.10 -5.15 13.68
N ALA A 107 -28.14 -4.35 14.75
CA ALA A 107 -28.69 -3.00 14.75
C ALA A 107 -28.10 -2.18 13.58
N PRO A 108 -28.85 -1.19 13.05
CA PRO A 108 -28.37 -0.35 11.95
C PRO A 108 -26.99 0.25 12.29
N PRO A 109 -26.07 0.35 11.31
CA PRO A 109 -24.75 0.92 11.54
C PRO A 109 -24.91 2.32 12.14
N GLN A 110 -24.42 2.51 13.37
CA GLN A 110 -24.49 3.81 14.01
C GLN A 110 -23.66 4.81 13.21
N PRO A 111 -24.17 6.03 12.97
CA PRO A 111 -23.43 7.09 12.29
C PRO A 111 -22.22 7.45 13.17
N GLY A 112 -21.02 7.00 12.77
CA GLY A 112 -19.78 7.22 13.52
C GLY A 112 -18.71 6.15 13.32
N ALA A 113 -19.05 4.95 12.87
CA ALA A 113 -18.07 3.90 12.57
C ALA A 113 -17.19 4.33 11.38
N THR A 114 -15.98 4.80 11.67
CA THR A 114 -15.06 5.29 10.62
C THR A 114 -13.68 4.71 10.85
N ILE A 115 -13.31 3.76 9.99
CA ILE A 115 -11.94 3.28 9.88
C ILE A 115 -11.22 4.15 8.85
N THR A 116 -10.10 4.75 9.25
CA THR A 116 -9.31 5.65 8.41
C THR A 116 -7.86 5.20 8.32
N GLY A 117 -7.10 5.75 7.37
CA GLY A 117 -5.68 5.46 7.21
C GLY A 117 -5.37 4.37 6.19
N LYS A 118 -4.29 3.61 6.39
CA LYS A 118 -3.76 2.63 5.42
C LYS A 118 -4.56 1.33 5.43
N THR A 119 -5.80 1.34 4.96
CA THR A 119 -6.72 0.17 5.03
C THR A 119 -6.51 -0.87 3.93
N THR A 120 -5.85 -0.50 2.84
CA THR A 120 -5.71 -1.36 1.65
C THR A 120 -5.03 -2.68 1.98
N GLY A 121 -5.68 -3.78 1.56
CA GLY A 121 -5.11 -5.12 1.59
C GLY A 121 -4.98 -5.76 2.97
N ILE A 122 -5.55 -5.13 4.01
CA ILE A 122 -5.70 -5.74 5.33
C ILE A 122 -6.75 -6.85 5.25
N ASP A 123 -6.53 -7.91 6.02
CA ASP A 123 -7.48 -9.01 6.18
C ASP A 123 -8.88 -8.49 6.54
N ARG A 124 -9.89 -9.03 5.84
CA ARG A 124 -11.28 -8.56 5.96
C ARG A 124 -11.84 -8.74 7.37
N LYS A 125 -11.42 -9.77 8.12
CA LYS A 125 -11.90 -10.00 9.48
C LYS A 125 -11.32 -8.97 10.44
N ILE A 126 -10.06 -8.57 10.26
CA ILE A 126 -9.47 -7.47 11.04
C ILE A 126 -10.28 -6.19 10.81
N LEU A 127 -10.54 -5.82 9.55
CA LEU A 127 -11.33 -4.63 9.22
C LEU A 127 -12.76 -4.69 9.78
N ALA A 128 -13.40 -5.86 9.74
CA ALA A 128 -14.75 -6.04 10.27
C ALA A 128 -14.79 -5.87 11.81
N ILE A 129 -13.82 -6.45 12.52
CA ILE A 129 -13.66 -6.28 13.97
C ILE A 129 -13.41 -4.81 14.32
N LEU A 130 -12.49 -4.14 13.61
CA LEU A 130 -12.21 -2.72 13.81
C LEU A 130 -13.48 -1.87 13.62
N THR A 131 -14.23 -2.13 12.55
CA THR A 131 -15.48 -1.42 12.24
C THR A 131 -16.52 -1.60 13.34
N GLU A 132 -16.69 -2.82 13.85
CA GLU A 132 -17.65 -3.10 14.92
C GLU A 132 -17.26 -2.42 16.24
N VAL A 133 -15.97 -2.45 16.61
CA VAL A 133 -15.48 -1.76 17.81
C VAL A 133 -15.62 -0.24 17.65
N SER A 134 -15.24 0.32 16.49
CA SER A 134 -15.43 1.75 16.18
C SER A 134 -16.89 2.17 16.32
N GLY A 135 -17.82 1.33 15.83
CA GLY A 135 -19.26 1.55 15.96
C GLY A 135 -19.77 1.50 17.41
N PHE A 136 -19.26 0.56 18.23
CA PHE A 136 -19.64 0.46 19.64
C PHE A 136 -19.26 1.72 20.44
N TYR A 137 -18.08 2.27 20.16
CA TYR A 137 -17.54 3.45 20.83
C TYR A 137 -17.93 4.78 20.16
N ALA A 138 -18.59 4.74 19.00
CA ALA A 138 -18.85 5.91 18.15
C ALA A 138 -17.59 6.77 17.92
N ALA A 139 -16.43 6.11 17.80
CA ALA A 139 -15.13 6.76 17.75
C ALA A 139 -14.32 6.22 16.56
N PRO A 140 -13.66 7.09 15.77
CA PRO A 140 -12.89 6.67 14.62
C PRO A 140 -11.63 5.91 15.06
N ILE A 141 -11.25 4.92 14.25
CA ILE A 141 -9.97 4.20 14.43
C ILE A 141 -9.07 4.51 13.24
N ALA A 142 -7.88 5.05 13.53
CA ALA A 142 -6.88 5.40 12.52
C ALA A 142 -5.79 4.33 12.45
N ILE A 143 -5.64 3.70 11.28
CA ILE A 143 -4.61 2.72 10.99
C ILE A 143 -3.34 3.44 10.50
N LEU A 144 -2.26 3.34 11.29
CA LEU A 144 -0.95 3.90 10.96
C LEU A 144 -0.21 3.05 9.91
N SER A 145 -0.33 1.73 10.04
CA SER A 145 0.31 0.76 9.13
C SER A 145 -0.61 -0.43 8.91
N GLY A 146 -0.90 -0.73 7.64
CA GLY A 146 -1.69 -1.87 7.18
C GLY A 146 -0.84 -2.80 6.33
N GLN A 147 -1.35 -3.28 5.18
CA GLN A 147 -0.54 -4.10 4.30
C GLN A 147 0.67 -3.33 3.75
N ARG A 148 1.83 -3.98 3.67
CA ARG A 148 3.08 -3.43 3.11
C ARG A 148 3.68 -4.37 2.08
N SER A 149 4.34 -3.82 1.07
CA SER A 149 5.12 -4.64 0.13
C SER A 149 6.46 -5.07 0.75
N ARG A 150 7.05 -6.16 0.23
CA ARG A 150 8.38 -6.64 0.65
C ARG A 150 9.44 -5.55 0.59
N ARG A 151 9.46 -4.79 -0.51
CA ARG A 151 10.37 -3.66 -0.71
C ARG A 151 10.14 -2.55 0.32
N ALA A 152 8.89 -2.18 0.61
CA ALA A 152 8.58 -1.19 1.64
C ALA A 152 9.02 -1.66 3.03
N GLN A 153 8.81 -2.94 3.34
CA GLN A 153 9.26 -3.55 4.59
C GLN A 153 10.79 -3.55 4.71
N ALA A 154 11.53 -3.94 3.66
CA ALA A 154 12.99 -3.90 3.67
C ALA A 154 13.54 -2.48 3.80
N LEU A 155 12.91 -1.49 3.15
CA LEU A 155 13.29 -0.08 3.28
C LEU A 155 13.07 0.44 4.71
N ALA A 156 11.97 0.07 5.35
CA ALA A 156 11.70 0.40 6.74
C ALA A 156 12.76 -0.21 7.67
N LEU A 157 13.09 -1.50 7.46
CA LEU A 157 14.16 -2.19 8.19
C LEU A 157 15.52 -1.52 7.99
N TYR A 158 15.92 -1.20 6.76
CA TYR A 158 17.19 -0.55 6.46
C TYR A 158 17.30 0.83 7.13
N THR A 159 16.25 1.66 6.98
CA THR A 159 16.20 3.01 7.55
C THR A 159 16.40 2.98 9.06
N ASN A 160 15.76 2.01 9.72
CA ASN A 160 15.71 1.94 11.17
C ASN A 160 16.61 0.88 11.80
N TRP A 161 17.49 0.28 11.00
CA TRP A 161 18.24 -0.91 11.36
C TRP A 161 19.02 -0.78 12.67
N GLN A 162 19.80 0.30 12.79
CA GLN A 162 20.65 0.57 13.95
C GLN A 162 19.91 1.34 15.06
N SER A 163 18.73 1.90 14.78
CA SER A 163 17.97 2.70 15.74
C SER A 163 17.16 1.78 16.66
N HIS A 164 15.84 1.80 16.52
CA HIS A 164 14.94 1.04 17.39
C HIS A 164 14.88 -0.44 17.03
N LEU A 165 15.38 -0.87 15.87
CA LEU A 165 15.44 -2.31 15.54
C LEU A 165 16.63 -3.02 16.19
N ARG A 166 17.53 -2.28 16.85
CA ARG A 166 18.72 -2.79 17.55
C ARG A 166 19.48 -3.83 16.72
N ARG A 167 19.72 -3.51 15.45
CA ARG A 167 20.39 -4.39 14.45
C ARG A 167 19.63 -5.71 14.26
N GLY A 168 18.31 -5.60 14.08
CA GLY A 168 17.39 -6.73 13.89
C GLY A 168 17.06 -7.56 15.14
N LYS A 169 17.56 -7.20 16.33
CA LYS A 169 17.27 -7.94 17.58
C LYS A 169 15.82 -7.81 18.03
N ASP A 170 15.11 -6.77 17.60
CA ASP A 170 13.73 -6.50 18.04
C ASP A 170 12.69 -7.13 17.13
N ASN A 171 13.12 -7.70 16.01
CA ASN A 171 12.27 -8.53 15.18
C ASN A 171 12.48 -10.00 15.57
N ALA A 172 11.41 -10.68 15.98
CA ALA A 172 11.46 -12.03 16.54
C ALA A 172 12.10 -13.07 15.60
N TRP A 173 11.91 -12.93 14.29
CA TRP A 173 12.52 -13.82 13.30
C TRP A 173 13.99 -13.50 13.09
N LEU A 174 14.34 -12.23 12.83
CA LEU A 174 15.72 -11.78 12.64
C LEU A 174 16.60 -12.05 13.87
N ALA A 175 16.07 -11.89 15.08
CA ALA A 175 16.78 -12.12 16.33
C ALA A 175 17.41 -13.52 16.40
N ARG A 176 16.78 -14.52 15.77
CA ARG A 176 17.24 -15.92 15.69
C ARG A 176 18.20 -16.20 14.53
N LYS A 177 18.49 -15.21 13.69
CA LYS A 177 19.29 -15.33 12.45
C LYS A 177 20.57 -14.51 12.54
N GLU A 178 21.42 -14.81 13.52
CA GLU A 178 22.64 -14.04 13.79
C GLU A 178 23.55 -13.84 12.57
N ALA A 179 23.85 -14.91 11.82
CA ALA A 179 24.68 -14.81 10.62
C ALA A 179 24.09 -13.86 9.56
N LEU A 180 22.77 -13.86 9.36
CA LEU A 180 22.10 -12.92 8.46
C LEU A 180 22.16 -11.49 9.01
N ARG A 181 21.95 -11.30 10.32
CA ARG A 181 22.04 -9.96 10.93
C ARG A 181 23.42 -9.34 10.78
N LEU A 182 24.49 -10.14 10.90
CA LEU A 182 25.86 -9.66 10.70
C LEU A 182 26.10 -9.19 9.25
N GLN A 183 25.63 -9.96 8.26
CA GLN A 183 25.71 -9.56 6.85
C GLN A 183 24.88 -8.29 6.58
N LEU A 184 23.70 -8.17 7.19
CA LEU A 184 22.87 -6.96 7.09
C LEU A 184 23.53 -5.76 7.80
N ASP A 185 24.19 -5.98 8.93
CA ASP A 185 24.97 -4.96 9.64
C ASP A 185 26.11 -4.41 8.79
N GLU A 186 26.87 -5.29 8.14
CA GLU A 186 27.96 -4.92 7.22
C GLU A 186 27.44 -4.04 6.09
N ARG A 187 26.40 -4.49 5.38
CA ARG A 187 25.75 -3.70 4.31
C ARG A 187 25.24 -2.34 4.80
N LYS A 188 24.71 -2.29 6.03
CA LYS A 188 24.25 -1.04 6.63
C LYS A 188 25.41 -0.08 6.93
N GLN A 189 26.55 -0.60 7.40
CA GLN A 189 27.76 0.20 7.68
C GLN A 189 28.35 0.77 6.38
N GLU A 190 28.36 -0.03 5.32
CA GLU A 190 28.78 0.37 3.97
C GLU A 190 27.82 1.36 3.29
N LYS A 191 26.65 1.62 3.91
CA LYS A 191 25.54 2.39 3.34
C LYS A 191 25.00 1.79 2.03
N ASP A 192 25.22 0.50 1.82
CA ASP A 192 24.74 -0.28 0.67
C ASP A 192 23.27 -0.66 0.87
N ARG A 193 22.38 0.30 0.59
CA ARG A 193 20.93 0.11 0.72
C ARG A 193 20.43 -1.01 -0.19
N ASP A 194 20.88 -1.03 -1.44
CA ASP A 194 20.31 -1.93 -2.44
C ASP A 194 20.82 -3.36 -2.20
N GLY A 195 22.08 -3.54 -1.79
CA GLY A 195 22.60 -4.83 -1.33
C GLY A 195 21.95 -5.33 -0.03
N PHE A 196 21.62 -4.44 0.91
CA PHE A 196 20.84 -4.82 2.10
C PHE A 196 19.45 -5.36 1.73
N ILE A 197 18.75 -4.68 0.81
CA ILE A 197 17.43 -5.11 0.34
C ILE A 197 17.53 -6.43 -0.41
N ALA A 198 18.48 -6.57 -1.33
CA ALA A 198 18.70 -7.79 -2.09
C ALA A 198 19.03 -8.99 -1.19
N LEU A 199 19.82 -8.77 -0.13
CA LEU A 199 20.14 -9.81 0.85
C LEU A 199 18.91 -10.27 1.62
N LEU A 200 18.01 -9.35 2.01
CA LEU A 200 16.72 -9.70 2.60
C LEU A 200 15.82 -10.44 1.60
N GLU A 201 15.74 -9.99 0.35
CA GLU A 201 14.94 -10.66 -0.68
C GLU A 201 15.38 -12.11 -0.92
N ALA A 202 16.69 -12.36 -0.88
CA ALA A 202 17.25 -13.70 -1.08
C ALA A 202 17.11 -14.62 0.14
N LYS A 203 17.21 -14.09 1.37
CA LYS A 203 17.38 -14.92 2.58
C LYS A 203 16.24 -14.83 3.60
N ALA A 204 15.34 -13.86 3.47
CA ALA A 204 14.27 -13.67 4.44
C ALA A 204 13.11 -14.64 4.20
N ASP A 205 12.65 -15.28 5.29
CA ASP A 205 11.28 -15.78 5.33
C ASP A 205 10.37 -14.59 5.60
N TRP A 206 9.80 -14.05 4.52
CA TRP A 206 8.97 -12.86 4.55
C TRP A 206 7.72 -13.04 5.44
N SER A 207 7.10 -14.22 5.42
CA SER A 207 5.91 -14.50 6.24
C SER A 207 6.20 -14.49 7.74
N ALA A 208 7.40 -14.95 8.13
CA ALA A 208 7.85 -14.88 9.52
C ALA A 208 8.46 -13.52 9.88
N LEU A 209 8.97 -12.77 8.91
CA LEU A 209 9.57 -11.45 9.11
C LEU A 209 8.53 -10.39 9.49
N SER A 210 7.38 -10.37 8.80
CA SER A 210 6.30 -9.40 9.10
C SER A 210 4.95 -9.85 8.55
N ARG A 211 3.93 -9.82 9.40
CA ARG A 211 2.53 -10.12 9.03
C ARG A 211 1.86 -9.00 8.24
N HIS A 212 2.42 -7.78 8.27
CA HIS A 212 1.99 -6.70 7.38
C HIS A 212 2.13 -7.05 5.89
N LEU A 213 2.97 -8.03 5.52
CA LEU A 213 3.13 -8.39 4.11
C LEU A 213 1.90 -9.09 3.53
N THR A 214 1.21 -9.85 4.36
CA THR A 214 0.01 -10.62 3.99
C THR A 214 -1.28 -9.89 4.35
N GLY A 215 -1.19 -8.72 4.99
CA GLY A 215 -2.37 -7.98 5.47
C GLY A 215 -2.93 -8.50 6.80
N ASP A 216 -2.23 -9.45 7.43
CA ASP A 216 -2.64 -10.13 8.65
C ASP A 216 -2.36 -9.34 9.93
N GLU A 217 -1.91 -8.09 9.82
CA GLU A 217 -1.49 -7.24 10.92
C GLU A 217 -1.74 -5.75 10.62
N VAL A 218 -2.09 -5.01 11.67
CA VAL A 218 -2.34 -3.57 11.65
C VAL A 218 -1.71 -2.89 12.85
N ASP A 219 -1.22 -1.67 12.62
CA ASP A 219 -0.67 -0.79 13.64
C ASP A 219 -1.65 0.35 13.91
N LEU A 220 -2.05 0.51 15.18
CA LEU A 220 -2.79 1.67 15.67
C LEU A 220 -1.89 2.60 16.47
N ALA A 221 -2.22 3.88 16.52
CA ALA A 221 -1.46 4.86 17.30
C ALA A 221 -1.51 4.56 18.80
N VAL A 222 -0.44 4.88 19.54
CA VAL A 222 -0.44 4.80 21.01
C VAL A 222 -1.41 5.77 21.69
N THR A 223 -1.93 6.74 20.94
CA THR A 223 -2.94 7.68 21.41
C THR A 223 -4.37 7.19 21.17
N THR A 224 -4.56 6.01 20.58
CA THR A 224 -5.88 5.38 20.45
C THR A 224 -6.45 5.11 21.84
N ASP A 225 -7.75 5.35 22.00
CA ASP A 225 -8.47 5.21 23.27
C ASP A 225 -8.18 3.84 23.93
N PRO A 226 -7.75 3.79 25.21
CA PRO A 226 -7.49 2.54 25.91
C PRO A 226 -8.65 1.55 25.95
N ASN A 227 -9.90 2.02 25.99
CA ASN A 227 -11.10 1.17 25.93
C ASN A 227 -11.25 0.52 24.56
N ILE A 228 -10.97 1.25 23.47
CA ILE A 228 -10.92 0.69 22.11
C ILE A 228 -9.82 -0.37 22.01
N ILE A 229 -8.63 -0.09 22.52
CA ILE A 229 -7.52 -1.06 22.52
C ILE A 229 -7.90 -2.32 23.31
N ALA A 230 -8.50 -2.17 24.49
CA ALA A 230 -8.94 -3.28 25.31
C ALA A 230 -10.03 -4.12 24.62
N ALA A 231 -11.00 -3.48 23.96
CA ALA A 231 -12.03 -4.15 23.17
C ALA A 231 -11.43 -4.93 22.01
N LEU A 232 -10.53 -4.34 21.23
CA LEU A 232 -9.83 -5.01 20.13
C LEU A 232 -9.03 -6.22 20.63
N ALA A 233 -8.34 -6.10 21.76
CA ALA A 233 -7.56 -7.19 22.35
C ALA A 233 -8.43 -8.39 22.81
N THR A 234 -9.74 -8.21 22.98
CA THR A 234 -10.65 -9.34 23.20
C THR A 234 -10.79 -10.22 21.95
N CYS A 235 -10.69 -9.63 20.76
CA CYS A 235 -10.98 -10.28 19.48
C CYS A 235 -9.73 -10.59 18.64
N LEU A 236 -8.67 -9.80 18.79
CA LEU A 236 -7.41 -9.91 18.05
C LEU A 236 -6.23 -10.19 18.99
N ASN A 237 -5.12 -10.70 18.45
CA ASN A 237 -3.88 -10.77 19.21
C ASN A 237 -3.30 -9.35 19.33
N HIS A 238 -2.83 -8.97 20.51
CA HIS A 238 -2.36 -7.60 20.78
C HIS A 238 -0.93 -7.61 21.33
N ARG A 239 -0.11 -6.69 20.81
CA ARG A 239 1.22 -6.36 21.36
C ARG A 239 1.42 -4.85 21.33
N GLN A 240 2.18 -4.31 22.28
CA GLN A 240 2.60 -2.91 22.25
C GLN A 240 4.08 -2.83 21.92
N GLY A 241 4.49 -1.83 21.14
CA GLY A 241 5.89 -1.68 20.78
C GLY A 241 6.15 -0.56 19.78
N ARG A 242 7.23 -0.70 19.02
CA ARG A 242 7.50 0.11 17.83
C ARG A 242 7.34 -0.77 16.59
N ASN A 243 6.73 -0.24 15.54
CA ASN A 243 6.73 -0.92 14.25
C ASN A 243 8.06 -0.71 13.52
N SER A 244 8.24 -1.38 12.37
CA SER A 244 9.48 -1.26 11.57
C SER A 244 9.73 0.16 11.03
N GLU A 245 8.73 1.04 11.05
CA GLU A 245 8.85 2.46 10.68
C GLU A 245 9.33 3.32 11.87
N GLY A 246 9.36 2.77 13.09
CA GLY A 246 9.83 3.43 14.31
C GLY A 246 8.76 4.14 15.12
N ALA A 247 7.52 4.13 14.64
CA ALA A 247 6.38 4.68 15.35
C ALA A 247 6.01 3.77 16.53
N ARG A 248 5.79 4.36 17.70
CA ARG A 248 5.17 3.65 18.82
C ARG A 248 3.72 3.35 18.47
N CYS A 249 3.29 2.10 18.63
CA CYS A 249 1.98 1.63 18.18
C CYS A 249 1.46 0.44 19.00
N HIS A 250 0.17 0.16 18.81
CA HIS A 250 -0.48 -1.08 19.19
C HIS A 250 -0.56 -1.98 17.94
N HIS A 251 0.13 -3.10 17.99
CA HIS A 251 0.12 -4.15 16.98
C HIS A 251 -1.09 -5.04 17.22
N PHE A 252 -1.93 -5.21 16.20
CA PHE A 252 -2.98 -6.20 16.19
C PHE A 252 -2.83 -7.14 15.01
N ASP A 253 -2.90 -8.44 15.27
CA ASP A 253 -2.83 -9.46 14.23
C ASP A 253 -3.92 -10.53 14.40
N ASN A 254 -4.18 -11.26 13.32
CA ASN A 254 -5.24 -12.26 13.24
C ASN A 254 -4.84 -13.66 13.75
N SER A 255 -3.67 -13.85 14.38
CA SER A 255 -3.28 -15.14 14.98
C SER A 255 -4.22 -15.58 16.11
N LYS A 256 -4.88 -14.61 16.74
CA LYS A 256 -6.13 -14.78 17.48
C LYS A 256 -7.19 -13.97 16.72
N THR A 257 -8.30 -14.61 16.33
CA THR A 257 -9.41 -13.92 15.67
C THR A 257 -10.73 -14.46 16.19
N LEU A 258 -11.55 -13.58 16.76
CA LEU A 258 -12.92 -13.87 17.15
C LEU A 258 -13.88 -13.08 16.26
N TRP A 259 -14.40 -13.74 15.23
CA TRP A 259 -15.36 -13.15 14.29
C TRP A 259 -16.36 -14.21 13.80
N PRO A 260 -17.69 -13.93 13.81
CA PRO A 260 -18.36 -12.74 14.34
C PRO A 260 -18.14 -12.54 15.84
N ILE A 261 -18.26 -11.30 16.35
CA ILE A 261 -18.03 -11.00 17.77
C ILE A 261 -19.25 -11.43 18.61
N PRO A 262 -19.12 -12.38 19.54
CA PRO A 262 -20.23 -12.82 20.38
C PRO A 262 -20.72 -11.72 21.34
N ASN A 263 -22.01 -11.75 21.69
CA ASN A 263 -22.58 -10.85 22.70
C ASN A 263 -21.87 -10.91 24.05
N SER A 264 -21.42 -12.10 24.46
CA SER A 264 -20.64 -12.30 25.68
C SER A 264 -19.29 -11.57 25.65
N THR A 265 -18.67 -11.43 24.47
CA THR A 265 -17.46 -10.63 24.29
C THR A 265 -17.78 -9.14 24.32
N ARG A 266 -18.81 -8.71 23.60
CA ARG A 266 -19.27 -7.30 23.61
C ARG A 266 -19.65 -6.80 25.00
N ALA A 267 -20.27 -7.65 25.83
CA ALA A 267 -20.65 -7.32 27.19
C ALA A 267 -19.46 -6.98 28.12
N ARG A 268 -18.23 -7.32 27.71
CA ARG A 268 -17.01 -7.02 28.47
C ARG A 268 -16.39 -5.66 28.10
N TRP A 269 -16.89 -5.01 27.05
CA TRP A 269 -16.37 -3.72 26.59
C TRP A 269 -16.92 -2.60 27.49
N LYS A 270 -16.03 -1.84 28.10
CA LYS A 270 -16.38 -0.70 28.96
C LYS A 270 -16.66 0.51 28.08
N ARG A 271 -17.75 1.23 28.34
CA ARG A 271 -17.99 2.56 27.75
C ARG A 271 -17.21 3.63 28.49
#